data_AF-A0A6J4GN06-F1
#
_entry.id   AF-A0A6J4GN06-F1
#
_cell.length_a   1.000
_cell.length_b   1.000
_cell.length_c   1.000
_cell.angle_alpha   90.00
_cell.angle_beta   90.00
_cell.angle_gamma   90.00
#
_symmetry.space_group_name_H-M   'P 1'
#
loop_
_entity.id
_entity.type
_entity.pdbx_description
1 polymer ?
#
loop_
_entity_poly.entity_id
_entity_poly.type
_entity_poly.pdbx_seq_one_letter_code
_entity_poly.pdbx_strand_id
1 'polypeptide(L)'
;MKKLLYILFIGIAIQSMSGQDLKPEYQKFVKKFIDNVKNDRKEAVAEAIKFPLKRDNPIPSIKNKTEFVKRYDEIFDAKLKAEISKSNAAKDWSEMGWRGIMLNQGTLWMDTDGKVFSISYQTKAEKDLKTKLIVAEKSKLHPSIAKFEAPEVILETSKFRVRIDDLGNDNFRYASWSIKQSMSEKPDLIITNGKWFHDGTGGNHHYDFKKGNFLYQCYITVLGTKDSAPATLTIYQNGKEILNQEAKIVPR
;
A
#
# COMPACT_ATOMS: atom_id res chain seq x y z
N MET A 1 -33.79 51.92 0.80
CA MET A 1 -33.33 50.96 1.82
C MET A 1 -32.36 49.98 1.15
N LYS A 2 -31.05 50.15 1.35
CA LYS A 2 -30.00 49.31 0.76
C LYS A 2 -29.88 48.02 1.57
N LYS A 3 -30.11 46.85 0.96
CA LYS A 3 -29.86 45.54 1.58
C LYS A 3 -28.35 45.28 1.55
N LEU A 4 -27.70 45.23 2.72
CA LEU A 4 -26.33 44.73 2.85
C LEU A 4 -26.34 43.21 2.69
N LEU A 5 -25.57 42.71 1.72
CA LEU A 5 -25.26 41.30 1.57
C LEU A 5 -24.04 40.99 2.47
N TYR A 6 -24.22 40.22 3.54
CA TYR A 6 -23.11 39.69 4.32
C TYR A 6 -22.57 38.44 3.62
N ILE A 7 -21.40 38.56 2.99
CA ILE A 7 -20.64 37.41 2.48
C ILE A 7 -19.80 36.89 3.64
N LEU A 8 -20.19 35.73 4.18
CA LEU A 8 -19.43 35.01 5.20
C LEU A 8 -18.27 34.28 4.49
N PHE A 9 -17.06 34.84 4.57
CA PHE A 9 -15.84 34.14 4.16
C PHE A 9 -15.52 33.05 5.19
N ILE A 10 -15.87 31.80 4.89
CA ILE A 10 -15.36 30.64 5.62
C ILE A 10 -13.95 30.40 5.08
N GLY A 11 -12.96 30.94 5.79
CA GLY A 11 -11.57 30.60 5.56
C GLY A 11 -11.35 29.12 5.92
N ILE A 12 -11.13 28.28 4.91
CA ILE A 12 -10.63 26.93 5.12
C ILE A 12 -9.19 27.09 5.60
N ALA A 13 -8.98 26.99 6.91
CA ALA A 13 -7.65 26.84 7.48
C ALA A 13 -7.10 25.50 7.00
N ILE A 14 -6.26 25.53 5.97
CA ILE A 14 -5.39 24.42 5.63
C ILE A 14 -4.45 24.28 6.83
N GLN A 15 -4.80 23.40 7.77
CA GLN A 15 -3.86 23.01 8.81
C GLN A 15 -2.74 22.25 8.11
N SER A 16 -1.64 22.96 7.83
CA SER A 16 -0.36 22.33 7.53
C SER A 16 -0.09 21.35 8.67
N MET A 17 -0.14 20.06 8.37
CA MET A 17 0.15 19.01 9.33
C MET A 17 1.64 19.05 9.66
N SER A 18 2.03 19.90 10.60
CA SER A 18 3.39 19.88 11.16
C SER A 18 3.50 18.71 12.14
N GLY A 19 4.51 17.87 11.97
CA GLY A 19 4.87 16.89 12.97
C GLY A 19 5.15 17.58 14.31
N GLN A 20 4.71 16.97 15.40
CA GLN A 20 5.08 17.45 16.73
C GLN A 20 6.50 16.99 17.05
N ASP A 21 7.21 17.79 17.84
CA ASP A 21 8.48 17.38 18.43
C ASP A 21 8.30 16.04 19.13
N LEU A 22 9.23 15.10 18.90
CA LEU A 22 9.10 13.78 19.46
C LEU A 22 9.29 13.81 20.98
N LYS A 23 8.29 13.33 21.71
CA LYS A 23 8.32 13.30 23.18
C LYS A 23 9.51 12.50 23.72
N PRO A 24 10.11 12.89 24.86
CA PRO A 24 11.30 12.22 25.40
C PRO A 24 11.16 10.71 25.62
N GLU A 25 9.98 10.24 26.02
CA GLU A 25 9.68 8.81 26.22
C GLU A 25 9.84 8.00 24.93
N TYR A 26 9.40 8.55 23.79
CA TYR A 26 9.51 7.91 22.49
C TYR A 26 10.92 7.98 21.91
N GLN A 27 11.65 9.07 22.21
CA GLN A 27 13.06 9.19 21.81
C GLN A 27 13.92 8.04 22.37
N LYS A 28 13.57 7.45 23.52
CA LYS A 28 14.29 6.30 24.07
C LYS A 28 14.26 5.09 23.13
N PHE A 29 13.09 4.78 22.57
CA PHE A 29 12.93 3.67 21.62
C PHE A 29 13.67 3.96 20.31
N VAL A 30 13.54 5.18 19.80
CA VAL A 30 14.24 5.64 18.60
C VAL A 30 15.76 5.54 18.77
N LYS A 31 16.32 6.03 19.88
CA LYS A 31 17.76 5.96 20.16
C LYS A 31 18.26 4.50 20.21
N LYS A 32 17.49 3.61 20.84
CA LYS A 32 17.82 2.17 20.87
C LYS A 32 17.82 1.55 19.48
N PHE A 33 16.82 1.89 18.65
CA PHE A 33 16.74 1.42 17.28
C PHE A 33 17.93 1.93 16.43
N ILE A 34 18.25 3.22 16.53
CA ILE A 34 19.41 3.83 15.87
C ILE A 34 20.70 3.11 16.26
N ASP A 35 20.92 2.85 17.55
CA ASP A 35 22.12 2.15 18.03
C ASP A 35 22.19 0.71 17.48
N ASN A 36 21.07 -0.02 17.44
CA ASN A 36 21.05 -1.37 16.89
C ASN A 36 21.39 -1.39 15.39
N VAL A 37 20.84 -0.45 14.60
CA VAL A 37 21.15 -0.35 13.16
C VAL A 37 22.61 0.07 12.95
N LYS A 38 23.10 1.04 13.73
CA LYS A 38 24.49 1.53 13.65
C LYS A 38 25.53 0.43 13.91
N ASN A 39 25.23 -0.48 14.82
CA ASN A 39 26.10 -1.59 15.19
C ASN A 39 25.75 -2.90 14.47
N ASP A 40 24.94 -2.85 13.41
CA ASP A 40 24.50 -4.00 12.59
C ASP A 40 23.93 -5.18 13.41
N ARG A 41 23.23 -4.89 14.51
CA ARG A 41 22.65 -5.91 15.41
C ARG A 41 21.32 -6.43 14.85
N LYS A 42 21.39 -7.22 13.77
CA LYS A 42 20.24 -7.66 12.96
C LYS A 42 19.11 -8.29 13.79
N GLU A 43 19.45 -9.12 14.76
CA GLU A 43 18.48 -9.76 15.66
C GLU A 43 17.77 -8.72 16.54
N ALA A 44 18.51 -7.77 17.09
CA ALA A 44 17.95 -6.70 17.91
C ALA A 44 17.11 -5.70 17.08
N VAL A 45 17.45 -5.50 15.82
CA VAL A 45 16.60 -4.76 14.88
C VAL A 45 15.32 -5.56 14.61
N ALA A 46 15.41 -6.87 14.38
CA ALA A 46 14.26 -7.75 14.16
C ALA A 46 13.26 -7.71 15.33
N GLU A 47 13.75 -7.59 16.56
CA GLU A 47 12.92 -7.42 17.76
C GLU A 47 12.07 -6.13 17.71
N ALA A 48 12.54 -5.10 17.02
CA ALA A 48 11.85 -3.83 16.85
C ALA A 48 10.89 -3.82 15.63
N ILE A 49 10.76 -4.90 14.87
CA ILE A 49 9.87 -4.95 13.70
C ILE A 49 8.50 -5.51 14.07
N LYS A 50 7.44 -4.89 13.57
CA LYS A 50 6.07 -5.42 13.58
C LYS A 50 5.89 -6.32 12.37
N PHE A 51 5.63 -7.60 12.62
CA PHE A 51 5.41 -8.59 11.56
C PHE A 51 3.91 -8.84 11.31
N PRO A 52 3.51 -9.15 10.07
CA PRO A 52 4.36 -9.19 8.86
C PRO A 52 4.77 -7.78 8.40
N LEU A 53 6.03 -7.61 8.00
CA LEU A 53 6.53 -6.35 7.45
C LEU A 53 6.23 -6.32 5.95
N LYS A 54 5.29 -5.47 5.54
CA LYS A 54 4.90 -5.30 4.14
C LYS A 54 6.04 -4.64 3.35
N ARG A 55 6.32 -5.19 2.16
CA ARG A 55 7.22 -4.61 1.17
C ARG A 55 6.42 -4.21 -0.06
N ASP A 56 7.03 -3.43 -0.94
CA ASP A 56 6.34 -2.94 -2.12
C ASP A 56 5.96 -4.10 -3.05
N ASN A 57 4.71 -4.07 -3.49
CA ASN A 57 4.14 -5.15 -4.28
C ASN A 57 4.84 -5.25 -5.65
N PRO A 58 5.22 -6.45 -6.14
CA PRO A 58 4.87 -7.79 -5.66
C PRO A 58 5.91 -8.47 -4.76
N ILE A 59 6.82 -7.73 -4.11
CA ILE A 59 7.79 -8.33 -3.19
C ILE A 59 7.04 -8.96 -2.00
N PRO A 60 7.29 -10.25 -1.68
CA PRO A 60 6.64 -10.89 -0.55
C PRO A 60 6.93 -10.16 0.76
N SER A 61 5.87 -10.00 1.57
CA SER A 61 6.00 -9.49 2.93
C SER A 61 6.86 -10.42 3.77
N ILE A 62 7.62 -9.84 4.69
CA ILE A 62 8.48 -10.60 5.60
C ILE A 62 7.65 -11.04 6.78
N LYS A 63 7.51 -12.35 6.97
CA LYS A 63 6.49 -12.92 7.86
C LYS A 63 6.90 -12.94 9.32
N ASN A 64 8.20 -13.02 9.60
CA ASN A 64 8.72 -13.21 10.95
C ASN A 64 10.18 -12.76 11.07
N LYS A 65 10.68 -12.80 12.31
CA LYS A 65 12.06 -12.44 12.67
C LYS A 65 13.11 -13.24 11.90
N THR A 66 12.94 -14.55 11.77
CA THR A 66 13.92 -15.41 11.08
C THR A 66 14.04 -15.04 9.60
N GLU A 67 12.92 -14.78 8.93
CA GLU A 67 12.92 -14.30 7.55
C GLU A 67 13.55 -12.90 7.45
N PHE A 68 13.24 -12.01 8.40
CA PHE A 68 13.80 -10.66 8.44
C PHE A 68 15.32 -10.67 8.54
N VAL A 69 15.90 -11.44 9.47
CA VAL A 69 17.35 -11.51 9.65
C VAL A 69 18.03 -12.02 8.37
N LYS A 70 17.43 -13.02 7.70
CA LYS A 70 17.94 -13.54 6.42
C LYS A 70 17.91 -12.51 5.30
N ARG A 71 16.86 -11.69 5.26
CA ARG A 71 16.65 -10.66 4.22
C ARG A 71 17.10 -9.27 4.66
N TYR A 72 17.81 -9.16 5.79
CA TYR A 72 18.12 -7.87 6.41
C TYR A 72 18.86 -6.94 5.45
N ASP A 73 19.90 -7.45 4.78
CA ASP A 73 20.71 -6.66 3.86
C ASP A 73 20.00 -6.35 2.52
N GLU A 74 18.87 -7.04 2.23
CA GLU A 74 17.99 -6.64 1.12
C GLU A 74 17.21 -5.36 1.45
N ILE A 75 16.95 -5.10 2.73
CA ILE A 75 16.06 -4.02 3.21
C ILE A 75 16.89 -2.84 3.75
N PHE A 76 17.94 -3.15 4.51
CA PHE A 76 18.85 -2.18 5.12
C PHE A 76 20.13 -2.13 4.30
N ASP A 77 20.11 -1.39 3.20
CA ASP A 77 21.34 -1.08 2.45
C ASP A 77 22.18 -0.01 3.17
N ALA A 78 23.40 0.23 2.69
CA ALA A 78 24.31 1.20 3.31
C ALA A 78 23.71 2.62 3.41
N LYS A 79 22.85 3.00 2.46
CA LYS A 79 22.21 4.32 2.45
C LYS A 79 21.18 4.42 3.56
N LEU A 80 20.27 3.45 3.68
CA LEU A 80 19.27 3.43 4.75
C LEU A 80 19.94 3.31 6.13
N LYS A 81 20.94 2.43 6.27
CA LYS A 81 21.71 2.31 7.52
C LYS A 81 22.34 3.66 7.90
N ALA A 82 22.93 4.38 6.94
CA ALA A 82 23.55 5.68 7.20
C ALA A 82 22.52 6.76 7.58
N GLU A 83 21.36 6.81 6.91
CA GLU A 83 20.27 7.74 7.23
C GLU A 83 19.79 7.53 8.67
N ILE A 84 19.50 6.28 9.06
CA ILE A 84 19.06 5.94 10.41
C ILE A 84 20.17 6.25 11.43
N SER A 85 21.39 5.78 11.18
CA SER A 85 22.50 5.87 12.14
C SER A 85 22.95 7.30 12.42
N LYS A 86 22.75 8.22 11.47
CA LYS A 86 23.11 9.64 11.60
C LYS A 86 21.93 10.51 12.06
N SER A 87 20.71 9.96 12.08
CA SER A 87 19.52 10.70 12.47
C SER A 87 19.57 11.14 13.93
N ASN A 88 19.07 12.33 14.21
CA ASN A 88 18.87 12.87 15.54
C ASN A 88 17.45 12.55 16.01
N ALA A 89 17.33 11.76 17.08
CA ALA A 89 16.05 11.32 17.61
C ALA A 89 15.07 12.45 17.99
N ALA A 90 15.54 13.67 18.25
CA ALA A 90 14.68 14.80 18.62
C ALA A 90 14.32 15.71 17.43
N LYS A 91 15.04 15.63 16.30
CA LYS A 91 14.89 16.56 15.17
C LYS A 91 14.42 15.90 13.89
N ASP A 92 14.94 14.70 13.63
CA ASP A 92 14.69 13.98 12.38
C ASP A 92 13.53 12.99 12.51
N TRP A 93 13.00 12.85 13.73
CA TRP A 93 11.86 12.01 14.04
C TRP A 93 10.73 12.87 14.60
N SER A 94 9.51 12.67 14.11
CA SER A 94 8.35 13.46 14.52
C SER A 94 7.15 12.57 14.84
N GLU A 95 6.38 12.93 15.86
CA GLU A 95 5.11 12.28 16.17
C GLU A 95 4.02 12.85 15.24
N MET A 96 3.34 11.96 14.51
CA MET A 96 2.29 12.28 13.53
C MET A 96 0.90 11.86 14.04
N GLY A 97 0.69 11.98 15.36
CA GLY A 97 -0.53 11.57 16.05
C GLY A 97 -0.80 10.07 15.93
N TRP A 98 -2.04 9.70 15.58
CA TRP A 98 -2.46 8.30 15.44
C TRP A 98 -1.68 7.51 14.37
N ARG A 99 -0.96 8.19 13.47
CA ARG A 99 -0.12 7.55 12.44
C ARG A 99 1.19 7.00 13.00
N GLY A 100 1.62 7.44 14.18
CA GLY A 100 2.88 7.04 14.80
C GLY A 100 4.03 8.03 14.59
N ILE A 101 5.24 7.52 14.75
CA ILE A 101 6.50 8.26 14.75
C ILE A 101 7.17 8.07 13.38
N MET A 102 7.47 9.18 12.71
CA MET A 102 8.00 9.22 11.35
C MET A 102 9.46 9.65 11.36
N LEU A 103 10.34 8.92 10.66
CA LEU A 103 11.69 9.39 10.30
C LEU A 103 11.64 10.21 9.01
N ASN A 104 12.22 11.42 9.04
CA ASN A 104 12.30 12.35 7.93
C ASN A 104 10.95 12.51 7.21
N GLN A 105 10.92 12.40 5.87
CA GLN A 105 9.71 12.50 5.06
C GLN A 105 9.05 11.13 4.85
N GLY A 106 8.98 10.32 5.90
CA GLY A 106 8.32 9.01 5.85
C GLY A 106 9.20 7.86 5.39
N THR A 107 10.53 7.98 5.49
CA THR A 107 11.48 6.91 5.16
C THR A 107 11.13 5.63 5.93
N LEU A 108 10.80 5.77 7.22
CA LEU A 108 10.47 4.70 8.14
C LEU A 108 9.44 5.19 9.17
N TRP A 109 8.54 4.29 9.58
CA TRP A 109 7.48 4.58 10.54
C TRP A 109 7.49 3.57 11.70
N MET A 110 7.36 4.10 12.91
CA MET A 110 7.39 3.38 14.17
C MET A 110 6.14 3.71 15.00
N ASP A 111 5.56 2.75 15.70
CA ASP A 111 4.48 3.04 16.66
C ASP A 111 5.02 3.55 18.00
N THR A 112 4.13 3.99 18.88
CA THR A 112 4.50 4.56 20.19
C THR A 112 5.06 3.52 21.17
N ASP A 113 5.01 2.23 20.82
CA ASP A 113 5.62 1.13 21.57
C ASP A 113 7.04 0.79 21.04
N GLY A 114 7.54 1.57 20.08
CA GLY A 114 8.87 1.40 19.52
C GLY A 114 8.96 0.32 18.45
N LYS A 115 7.83 -0.11 17.84
CA LYS A 115 7.83 -1.09 16.76
C LYS A 115 7.75 -0.42 15.38
N VAL A 116 8.72 -0.71 14.53
CA VAL A 116 8.71 -0.33 13.12
C VAL A 116 7.66 -1.15 12.39
N PHE A 117 6.67 -0.48 11.81
CA PHE A 117 5.59 -1.13 11.07
C PHE A 117 5.60 -0.82 9.57
N SER A 118 6.37 0.18 9.13
CA SER A 118 6.54 0.50 7.72
C SER A 118 7.95 1.03 7.42
N ILE A 119 8.48 0.67 6.26
CA ILE A 119 9.72 1.21 5.70
C ILE A 119 9.40 1.58 4.25
N SER A 120 9.21 2.87 3.97
CA SER A 120 8.84 3.35 2.63
C SER A 120 10.05 3.39 1.68
N TYR A 121 11.26 3.44 2.24
CA TYR A 121 12.49 3.33 1.46
C TYR A 121 12.57 1.96 0.76
N GLN A 122 13.05 1.97 -0.49
CA GLN A 122 13.32 0.79 -1.28
C GLN A 122 14.77 0.78 -1.75
N THR A 123 15.47 -0.30 -1.39
CA THR A 123 16.84 -0.53 -1.83
C THR A 123 16.90 -0.85 -3.32
N LYS A 124 18.10 -0.81 -3.89
CA LYS A 124 18.32 -1.34 -5.25
C LYS A 124 17.99 -2.83 -5.35
N ALA A 125 18.35 -3.64 -4.34
CA ALA A 125 18.08 -5.07 -4.33
C ALA A 125 16.58 -5.37 -4.42
N GLU A 126 15.75 -4.61 -3.70
CA GLU A 126 14.31 -4.75 -3.74
C GLU A 126 13.71 -4.32 -5.08
N LYS A 127 14.20 -3.21 -5.66
CA LYS A 127 13.77 -2.78 -6.99
C LYS A 127 14.08 -3.83 -8.06
N ASP A 128 15.29 -4.39 -8.04
CA ASP A 128 15.71 -5.44 -8.96
C ASP A 128 14.86 -6.72 -8.77
N LEU A 129 14.57 -7.08 -7.51
CA LEU A 129 13.68 -8.20 -7.18
C LEU A 129 12.25 -7.96 -7.69
N LYS A 130 11.69 -6.76 -7.48
CA LYS A 130 10.38 -6.36 -7.99
C LYS A 130 10.31 -6.51 -9.51
N THR A 131 11.29 -6.00 -10.25
CA THR A 131 11.37 -6.16 -11.71
C THR A 131 11.39 -7.63 -12.10
N LYS A 132 12.22 -8.46 -11.45
CA LYS A 132 12.31 -9.90 -11.73
C LYS A 132 10.98 -10.61 -11.49
N LEU A 133 10.29 -10.30 -10.39
CA LEU A 133 8.99 -10.88 -10.05
C LEU A 133 7.92 -10.49 -11.08
N ILE A 134 7.87 -9.22 -11.50
CA ILE A 134 6.94 -8.75 -12.52
C ILE A 134 7.18 -9.48 -13.86
N VAL A 135 8.43 -9.66 -14.27
CA VAL A 135 8.75 -10.43 -15.49
C VAL A 135 8.29 -11.88 -15.39
N ALA A 136 8.55 -12.52 -14.24
CA ALA A 136 8.12 -13.91 -14.00
C ALA A 136 6.59 -14.06 -13.90
N GLU A 137 5.88 -13.01 -13.50
CA GLU A 137 4.42 -12.99 -13.47
C GLU A 137 3.85 -12.86 -14.89
N LYS A 138 4.40 -11.95 -15.70
CA LYS A 138 3.99 -11.75 -17.10
C LYS A 138 4.06 -13.03 -17.92
N SER A 139 5.05 -13.90 -17.69
CA SER A 139 5.21 -15.16 -18.43
C SER A 139 4.17 -16.23 -18.09
N LYS A 140 3.43 -16.08 -16.99
CA LYS A 140 2.39 -17.01 -16.54
C LYS A 140 0.98 -16.64 -17.02
N LEU A 141 0.82 -15.45 -17.61
CA LEU A 141 -0.48 -14.94 -18.02
C LEU A 141 -0.77 -15.24 -19.49
N HIS A 142 -2.05 -15.22 -19.85
CA HIS A 142 -2.46 -15.22 -21.24
C HIS A 142 -1.87 -14.00 -21.99
N PRO A 143 -1.41 -14.15 -23.25
CA PRO A 143 -0.76 -13.05 -24.00
C PRO A 143 -1.57 -11.75 -24.09
N SER A 144 -2.91 -11.84 -24.10
CA SER A 144 -3.79 -10.66 -24.15
C SER A 144 -3.67 -9.73 -22.94
N ILE A 145 -3.08 -10.20 -21.83
CA ILE A 145 -2.89 -9.42 -20.61
C ILE A 145 -1.44 -9.44 -20.10
N ALA A 146 -0.49 -10.05 -20.81
CA ALA A 146 0.90 -10.17 -20.36
C ALA A 146 1.67 -8.82 -20.38
N LYS A 147 1.11 -7.76 -20.97
CA LYS A 147 1.71 -6.41 -20.99
C LYS A 147 1.02 -5.51 -19.96
N PHE A 148 1.79 -5.02 -19.01
CA PHE A 148 1.41 -4.05 -17.97
C PHE A 148 2.67 -3.46 -17.32
N GLU A 149 2.54 -2.34 -16.60
CA GLU A 149 3.63 -1.73 -15.82
C GLU A 149 3.74 -2.37 -14.44
N ALA A 150 2.67 -2.32 -13.66
CA ALA A 150 2.59 -2.90 -12.34
C ALA A 150 1.35 -3.81 -12.21
N PRO A 151 1.48 -4.96 -11.55
CA PRO A 151 0.33 -5.75 -11.17
C PRO A 151 -0.23 -5.18 -9.86
N GLU A 152 -1.49 -4.74 -9.82
CA GLU A 152 -2.05 -3.96 -8.71
C GLU A 152 -2.69 -4.84 -7.65
N VAL A 153 -3.63 -5.71 -8.05
CA VAL A 153 -4.33 -6.60 -7.12
C VAL A 153 -4.96 -7.79 -7.84
N ILE A 154 -5.07 -8.92 -7.13
CA ILE A 154 -5.91 -10.05 -7.55
C ILE A 154 -6.99 -10.25 -6.48
N LEU A 155 -8.23 -10.25 -6.94
CA LEU A 155 -9.42 -10.42 -6.11
C LEU A 155 -10.08 -11.75 -6.45
N GLU A 156 -10.51 -12.48 -5.42
CA GLU A 156 -11.32 -13.68 -5.58
C GLU A 156 -12.63 -13.53 -4.82
N THR A 157 -13.74 -13.54 -5.55
CA THR A 157 -15.08 -13.66 -5.01
C THR A 157 -15.49 -15.14 -4.96
N SER A 158 -16.72 -15.44 -4.53
CA SER A 158 -17.30 -16.78 -4.65
C SER A 158 -17.48 -17.27 -6.10
N LYS A 159 -17.42 -16.37 -7.09
CA LYS A 159 -17.71 -16.68 -8.50
C LYS A 159 -16.60 -16.29 -9.47
N PHE A 160 -15.82 -15.27 -9.15
CA PHE A 160 -14.88 -14.66 -10.09
C PHE A 160 -13.48 -14.54 -9.51
N ARG A 161 -12.50 -14.73 -10.38
CA ARG A 161 -11.16 -14.18 -10.18
C ARG A 161 -11.06 -12.91 -11.00
N VAL A 162 -10.62 -11.82 -10.38
CA VAL A 162 -10.39 -10.53 -11.02
C VAL A 162 -8.94 -10.13 -10.81
N ARG A 163 -8.27 -9.73 -11.87
CA ARG A 163 -6.94 -9.16 -11.85
C ARG A 163 -7.02 -7.71 -12.29
N ILE A 164 -6.39 -6.83 -11.52
CA ILE A 164 -6.19 -5.44 -11.87
C ILE A 164 -4.71 -5.21 -12.10
N ASP A 165 -4.40 -4.59 -13.24
CA ASP A 165 -3.05 -4.19 -13.61
C ASP A 165 -3.02 -2.69 -13.94
N ASP A 166 -1.96 -2.01 -13.53
CA ASP A 166 -1.60 -0.68 -14.01
C ASP A 166 -0.94 -0.81 -15.40
N LEU A 167 -1.51 -0.14 -16.39
CA LEU A 167 -0.96 -0.07 -17.74
C LEU A 167 -0.10 1.18 -17.97
N GLY A 168 0.06 2.03 -16.97
CA GLY A 168 0.71 3.33 -17.03
C GLY A 168 -0.25 4.45 -17.44
N ASN A 169 0.13 5.70 -17.15
CA ASN A 169 -0.62 6.91 -17.52
C ASN A 169 -2.08 6.93 -16.99
N ASP A 170 -2.26 6.63 -15.71
CA ASP A 170 -3.58 6.59 -15.05
C ASP A 170 -4.61 5.70 -15.78
N ASN A 171 -4.13 4.57 -16.30
CA ASN A 171 -4.91 3.59 -17.05
C ASN A 171 -4.79 2.21 -16.42
N PHE A 172 -5.87 1.75 -15.81
CA PHE A 172 -5.93 0.42 -15.22
C PHE A 172 -6.69 -0.55 -16.13
N ARG A 173 -6.32 -1.82 -16.06
CA ARG A 173 -7.02 -2.92 -16.70
C ARG A 173 -7.69 -3.82 -15.68
N TYR A 174 -8.95 -4.12 -15.93
CA TYR A 174 -9.69 -5.22 -15.31
C TYR A 174 -9.66 -6.42 -16.25
N ALA A 175 -9.23 -7.58 -15.74
CA ALA A 175 -9.38 -8.87 -16.40
C ALA A 175 -10.07 -9.83 -15.44
N SER A 176 -11.10 -10.56 -15.89
CA SER A 176 -11.77 -11.54 -15.04
C SER A 176 -12.01 -12.87 -15.71
N TRP A 177 -12.12 -13.89 -14.86
CA TRP A 177 -12.43 -15.26 -15.20
C TRP A 177 -13.47 -15.80 -14.21
N SER A 178 -14.15 -16.88 -14.56
CA SER A 178 -14.77 -17.74 -13.54
C SER A 178 -13.72 -18.22 -12.53
N ILE A 179 -14.11 -18.43 -11.28
CA ILE A 179 -13.16 -18.75 -10.19
C ILE A 179 -12.31 -20.01 -10.43
N LYS A 180 -12.79 -20.94 -11.28
CA LYS A 180 -12.11 -22.21 -11.60
C LYS A 180 -11.09 -22.09 -12.74
N GLN A 181 -11.17 -21.03 -13.55
CA GLN A 181 -10.25 -20.82 -14.68
C GLN A 181 -8.91 -20.22 -14.22
N SER A 182 -7.83 -20.63 -14.87
CA SER A 182 -6.48 -20.12 -14.63
C SER A 182 -6.27 -18.77 -15.33
N MET A 183 -5.41 -17.90 -14.77
CA MET A 183 -5.02 -16.63 -15.42
C MET A 183 -4.15 -16.81 -16.67
N SER A 184 -3.64 -18.02 -16.91
CA SER A 184 -2.98 -18.40 -18.16
C SER A 184 -3.95 -18.59 -19.32
N GLU A 185 -5.24 -18.81 -19.02
CA GLU A 185 -6.31 -18.91 -20.01
C GLU A 185 -6.80 -17.52 -20.41
N LYS A 186 -7.43 -17.42 -21.59
CA LYS A 186 -8.00 -16.17 -22.07
C LYS A 186 -9.06 -15.66 -21.08
N PRO A 187 -8.97 -14.40 -20.59
CA PRO A 187 -10.00 -13.84 -19.72
C PRO A 187 -11.37 -13.79 -20.40
N ASP A 188 -12.42 -14.06 -19.63
CA ASP A 188 -13.80 -13.94 -20.09
C ASP A 188 -14.17 -12.48 -20.38
N LEU A 189 -13.57 -11.55 -19.62
CA LEU A 189 -13.78 -10.12 -19.75
C LEU A 189 -12.47 -9.37 -19.54
N ILE A 190 -12.20 -8.43 -20.46
CA ILE A 190 -11.12 -7.45 -20.34
C ILE A 190 -11.74 -6.06 -20.51
N ILE A 191 -11.44 -5.14 -19.60
CA ILE A 191 -11.82 -3.71 -19.67
C ILE A 191 -10.57 -2.88 -19.38
N THR A 192 -10.24 -1.94 -20.26
CA THR A 192 -9.14 -0.98 -20.08
C THR A 192 -9.70 0.42 -19.81
N ASN A 193 -8.82 1.39 -19.59
CA ASN A 193 -9.16 2.77 -19.23
C ASN A 193 -9.89 2.87 -17.89
N GLY A 194 -9.58 1.93 -16.98
CA GLY A 194 -10.02 2.00 -15.60
C GLY A 194 -9.40 3.17 -14.87
N LYS A 195 -10.10 3.66 -13.83
CA LYS A 195 -9.67 4.79 -13.00
C LYS A 195 -9.57 4.38 -11.55
N TRP A 196 -8.55 4.89 -10.87
CA TRP A 196 -8.31 4.68 -9.45
C TRP A 196 -8.72 5.91 -8.66
N PHE A 197 -9.41 5.70 -7.54
CA PHE A 197 -9.91 6.75 -6.67
C PHE A 197 -9.54 6.42 -5.22
N HIS A 198 -8.84 7.34 -4.56
CA HIS A 198 -8.55 7.23 -3.14
C HIS A 198 -9.73 7.70 -2.29
N ASP A 199 -9.99 6.99 -1.19
CA ASP A 199 -11.01 7.32 -0.21
C ASP A 199 -10.33 7.77 1.09
N GLY A 200 -10.16 9.09 1.21
CA GLY A 200 -9.44 9.72 2.31
C GLY A 200 -7.95 9.42 2.32
N THR A 201 -7.34 9.51 3.51
CA THR A 201 -5.88 9.34 3.71
C THR A 201 -5.49 8.02 4.36
N GLY A 202 -6.48 7.16 4.62
CA GLY A 202 -6.30 5.86 5.28
C GLY A 202 -5.86 4.74 4.36
N GLY A 203 -5.82 4.98 3.04
CA GLY A 203 -5.44 3.99 2.04
C GLY A 203 -6.59 3.17 1.48
N ASN A 204 -7.82 3.34 1.97
CA ASN A 204 -9.00 2.83 1.27
C ASN A 204 -9.08 3.47 -0.12
N HIS A 205 -9.52 2.70 -1.10
CA HIS A 205 -9.60 3.15 -2.49
C HIS A 205 -10.48 2.22 -3.31
N HIS A 206 -10.80 2.62 -4.53
CA HIS A 206 -11.47 1.76 -5.50
C HIS A 206 -10.97 1.99 -6.93
N TYR A 207 -11.18 0.98 -7.75
CA TYR A 207 -10.99 1.04 -9.20
C TYR A 207 -12.33 0.92 -9.91
N ASP A 208 -12.59 1.83 -10.85
CA ASP A 208 -13.80 1.83 -11.67
C ASP A 208 -13.47 1.48 -13.13
N PHE A 209 -14.20 0.53 -13.69
CA PHE A 209 -14.08 0.10 -15.08
C PHE A 209 -15.44 0.15 -15.77
N LYS A 210 -15.53 0.91 -16.88
CA LYS A 210 -16.79 1.08 -17.63
C LYS A 210 -16.79 0.26 -18.91
N LYS A 211 -17.88 -0.44 -19.19
CA LYS A 211 -18.12 -1.14 -20.46
C LYS A 211 -19.58 -1.00 -20.88
N GLY A 212 -19.85 -0.16 -21.86
CA GLY A 212 -21.23 0.20 -22.24
C GLY A 212 -21.95 0.86 -21.08
N ASN A 213 -23.12 0.34 -20.71
CA ASN A 213 -23.89 0.85 -19.58
C ASN A 213 -23.57 0.18 -18.22
N PHE A 214 -22.51 -0.62 -18.18
CA PHE A 214 -22.04 -1.27 -16.95
C PHE A 214 -20.86 -0.53 -16.33
N LEU A 215 -20.85 -0.46 -15.00
CA LEU A 215 -19.71 -0.06 -14.17
C LEU A 215 -19.31 -1.23 -13.28
N TYR A 216 -18.05 -1.62 -13.33
CA TYR A 216 -17.43 -2.61 -12.47
C TYR A 216 -16.54 -1.87 -11.50
N GLN A 217 -16.92 -1.87 -10.22
CA GLN A 217 -16.18 -1.22 -9.16
C GLN A 217 -15.53 -2.27 -8.27
N CYS A 218 -14.21 -2.17 -8.10
CA CYS A 218 -13.43 -2.99 -7.17
C CYS A 218 -12.96 -2.11 -6.02
N TYR A 219 -13.60 -2.21 -4.85
CA TYR A 219 -13.23 -1.45 -3.65
C TYR A 219 -12.23 -2.24 -2.81
N ILE A 220 -11.21 -1.58 -2.27
CA ILE A 220 -10.16 -2.15 -1.43
C ILE A 220 -10.22 -1.51 -0.05
N THR A 221 -10.41 -2.35 0.97
CA THR A 221 -10.50 -1.95 2.37
C THR A 221 -9.14 -2.14 3.03
N VAL A 222 -8.47 -1.03 3.34
CA VAL A 222 -7.21 -1.00 4.11
C VAL A 222 -7.47 -0.70 5.59
N LEU A 223 -8.36 0.25 5.87
CA LEU A 223 -8.89 0.57 7.18
C LEU A 223 -10.38 0.19 7.21
N GLY A 224 -10.68 -0.84 7.98
CA GLY A 224 -12.04 -1.34 8.21
C GLY A 224 -12.19 -1.92 9.61
N THR A 225 -13.39 -2.36 9.93
CA THR A 225 -13.66 -3.14 11.15
C THR A 225 -13.16 -4.58 10.99
N LYS A 226 -13.13 -5.35 12.08
CA LYS A 226 -12.75 -6.77 12.06
C LYS A 226 -13.57 -7.60 11.06
N ASP A 227 -14.82 -7.21 10.84
CA ASP A 227 -15.77 -7.92 9.99
C ASP A 227 -15.80 -7.35 8.56
N SER A 228 -15.04 -6.30 8.26
CA SER A 228 -14.97 -5.74 6.92
C SER A 228 -14.22 -6.68 5.98
N ALA A 229 -14.85 -7.02 4.85
CA ALA A 229 -14.16 -7.72 3.77
C ALA A 229 -12.96 -6.87 3.27
N PRO A 230 -11.84 -7.51 2.91
CA PRO A 230 -10.66 -6.79 2.45
C PRO A 230 -10.86 -6.15 1.07
N ALA A 231 -11.84 -6.62 0.30
CA ALA A 231 -12.26 -6.02 -0.96
C ALA A 231 -13.72 -6.39 -1.29
N THR A 232 -14.32 -5.64 -2.20
CA THR A 232 -15.61 -5.97 -2.81
C THR A 232 -15.57 -5.76 -4.32
N LEU A 233 -16.36 -6.56 -5.05
CA LEU A 233 -16.70 -6.36 -6.45
C LEU A 233 -18.18 -5.97 -6.53
N THR A 234 -18.46 -4.75 -6.98
CA THR A 234 -19.82 -4.27 -7.22
C THR A 234 -20.00 -3.96 -8.69
N ILE A 235 -21.09 -4.45 -9.29
CA ILE A 235 -21.45 -4.17 -10.68
C ILE A 235 -22.74 -3.39 -10.71
N TYR A 236 -22.72 -2.29 -11.44
CA TYR A 236 -23.88 -1.46 -11.70
C TYR A 236 -24.25 -1.53 -13.18
N GLN A 237 -25.55 -1.50 -13.49
CA GLN A 237 -26.08 -1.33 -14.84
C GLN A 237 -27.03 -0.13 -14.85
N ASN A 238 -26.78 0.86 -15.71
CA ASN A 238 -27.52 2.13 -15.71
C ASN A 238 -27.58 2.80 -14.32
N GLY A 239 -26.49 2.68 -13.53
CA GLY A 239 -26.39 3.21 -12.17
C GLY A 239 -27.09 2.40 -11.07
N LYS A 240 -27.82 1.33 -11.42
CA LYS A 240 -28.44 0.42 -10.43
C LYS A 240 -27.49 -0.74 -10.13
N GLU A 241 -27.25 -1.01 -8.85
CA GLU A 241 -26.49 -2.19 -8.41
C GLU A 241 -27.22 -3.47 -8.87
N ILE A 242 -26.48 -4.37 -9.54
CA ILE A 242 -26.97 -5.67 -10.00
C ILE A 242 -26.16 -6.85 -9.43
N LEU A 243 -24.99 -6.58 -8.86
CA LEU A 243 -24.14 -7.55 -8.18
C LEU A 243 -23.34 -6.83 -7.10
N ASN A 244 -23.24 -7.44 -5.92
CA ASN A 244 -22.29 -7.07 -4.88
C ASN A 244 -21.72 -8.35 -4.27
N GLN A 245 -20.40 -8.48 -4.27
CA GLN A 245 -19.71 -9.63 -3.73
C GLN A 245 -18.50 -9.21 -2.92
N GLU A 246 -18.39 -9.72 -1.70
CA GLU A 246 -17.13 -9.70 -0.97
C GLU A 246 -16.06 -10.48 -1.73
N ALA A 247 -14.83 -9.97 -1.65
CA ALA A 247 -13.67 -10.55 -2.28
C ALA A 247 -12.51 -10.66 -1.30
N LYS A 248 -11.70 -11.70 -1.48
CA LYS A 248 -10.39 -11.82 -0.85
C LYS A 248 -9.33 -11.24 -1.75
N ILE A 249 -8.34 -10.57 -1.18
CA ILE A 249 -7.11 -10.22 -1.89
C ILE A 249 -6.17 -11.43 -1.80
N VAL A 250 -5.77 -11.98 -2.94
CA VAL A 250 -4.94 -13.18 -2.99
C VAL A 250 -3.51 -12.87 -3.46
N PRO A 251 -2.49 -13.61 -2.98
CA PRO A 251 -1.15 -13.57 -3.53
C PRO A 251 -1.13 -13.99 -5.01
N ARG A 252 -0.06 -13.62 -5.71
CA ARG A 252 0.15 -13.91 -7.14
C ARG A 252 1.15 -15.03 -7.37
#